data_AF-A0A842M6A3-F1
#
_entry.id   AF-A0A842M6A3-F1
#
_cell.length_a   1.000
_cell.length_b   1.000
_cell.length_c   1.000
_cell.angle_alpha   90.00
_cell.angle_beta   90.00
_cell.angle_gamma   90.00
#
_symmetry.space_group_name_H-M   'P 1'
#
loop_
_entity.id
_entity.type
_entity.pdbx_description
1 polymer ?
#
loop_
_entity_poly.entity_id
_entity_poly.type
_entity_poly.pdbx_seq_one_letter_code
_entity_poly.pdbx_strand_id
1 'polypeptide(L)' 'MSDNGIGFPEDLDWQNTESLGLQLVKSLADQINAEVQMISDNGTTFKLTIPEISSKGRR' A
#
# COMPACT_ATOMS: atom_id res chain seq x y z
N MET A 1 -5.97 5.30 -3.32
CA MET A 1 -5.37 6.25 -4.28
C MET A 1 -5.26 5.56 -5.61
N SER A 2 -5.57 6.22 -6.71
CA SER A 2 -5.60 5.60 -8.04
C SER A 2 -5.02 6.54 -9.08
N ASP A 3 -4.28 5.98 -10.04
CA ASP A 3 -3.93 6.61 -11.31
C ASP A 3 -4.64 5.91 -12.47
N ASN A 4 -4.67 6.59 -13.62
CA ASN A 4 -5.23 6.10 -14.89
C ASN A 4 -4.13 5.86 -15.94
N GLY A 5 -2.93 5.48 -15.48
CA GLY A 5 -1.79 5.16 -16.34
C GLY A 5 -1.91 3.79 -16.99
N ILE A 6 -0.79 3.29 -17.52
CA ILE A 6 -0.73 1.95 -18.13
C ILE A 6 -0.78 0.80 -17.11
N GLY A 7 -0.68 1.09 -15.81
CA GLY A 7 -0.59 0.11 -14.75
C GLY A 7 0.83 -0.46 -14.56
N PHE A 8 0.97 -1.33 -13.57
CA PHE A 8 2.16 -2.17 -13.41
C PHE A 8 1.98 -3.51 -14.15
N PRO A 9 3.08 -4.18 -14.53
CA PRO A 9 3.03 -5.55 -15.04
C PRO A 9 2.30 -6.48 -14.07
N GLU A 10 1.48 -7.41 -14.59
CA GLU A 10 0.73 -8.38 -13.76
C GLU A 10 1.63 -9.30 -12.94
N ASP A 11 2.86 -9.53 -13.41
CA ASP A 11 3.88 -10.37 -12.78
C ASP A 11 4.79 -9.60 -11.80
N LEU A 12 4.55 -8.30 -11.60
CA LEU A 12 5.32 -7.52 -10.63
C LEU A 12 5.00 -7.95 -9.20
N ASP A 13 5.98 -8.56 -8.55
CA ASP A 13 5.97 -8.71 -7.09
C ASP A 13 6.36 -7.40 -6.40
N TRP A 14 5.37 -6.51 -6.23
CA TRP A 14 5.59 -5.21 -5.59
C TRP A 14 6.01 -5.33 -4.10
N GLN A 15 5.79 -6.49 -3.47
CA GLN A 15 6.21 -6.73 -2.08
C GLN A 15 7.70 -7.08 -1.97
N ASN A 16 8.28 -7.61 -3.06
CA ASN A 16 9.69 -7.98 -3.19
C ASN A 16 10.35 -7.22 -4.35
N THR A 17 10.31 -5.90 -4.28
CA THR A 17 10.80 -4.99 -5.31
C THR A 17 12.13 -4.32 -4.94
N GLU A 18 12.97 -4.07 -5.94
CA GLU A 18 14.21 -3.28 -5.83
C GLU A 18 13.96 -1.77 -5.92
N SER A 19 12.74 -1.35 -6.25
CA SER A 19 12.39 0.07 -6.34
C SER A 19 12.37 0.71 -4.95
N LEU A 20 13.22 1.72 -4.76
CA LEU A 20 13.24 2.53 -3.54
C LEU A 20 11.86 3.11 -3.20
N GLY A 21 11.10 3.55 -4.20
CA GLY A 21 9.77 4.13 -3.99
C GLY A 21 8.80 3.14 -3.36
N LEU A 22 8.76 1.90 -3.85
CA LEU A 22 7.89 0.86 -3.31
C LEU A 22 8.39 0.32 -1.96
N GLN A 23 9.72 0.27 -1.76
CA GLN A 23 10.32 -0.04 -0.45
C GLN A 23 9.91 1.00 0.62
N LEU A 24 9.85 2.28 0.25
CA LEU A 24 9.38 3.33 1.14
C LEU A 24 7.89 3.16 1.47
N VAL A 25 7.04 2.88 0.48
CA VAL A 25 5.61 2.62 0.69
C VAL A 25 5.41 1.47 1.69
N LYS A 26 6.12 0.36 1.50
CA LYS A 26 6.10 -0.79 2.44
C LYS A 26 6.53 -0.38 3.84
N SER A 27 7.69 0.28 3.96
CA SER A 27 8.24 0.69 5.25
C SER A 27 7.31 1.63 6.02
N LEU A 28 6.66 2.57 5.33
CA LEU A 28 5.71 3.50 5.94
C LEU A 28 4.41 2.83 6.37
N ALA A 29 3.90 1.88 5.57
CA ALA A 29 2.71 1.11 5.93
C ALA A 29 2.98 0.23 7.16
N ASP A 30 4.13 -0.44 7.21
CA ASP A 30 4.54 -1.27 8.35
C ASP A 30 4.61 -0.47 9.65
N GLN A 31 5.13 0.77 9.62
CA GLN A 31 5.21 1.65 10.79
C GLN A 31 3.85 1.99 11.41
N ILE A 32 2.79 2.00 10.61
CA ILE A 32 1.42 2.29 11.06
C ILE A 32 0.53 1.03 11.08
N ASN A 33 1.15 -0.14 10.95
CA ASN A 33 0.49 -1.45 10.90
C ASN A 33 -0.64 -1.50 9.85
N ALA A 34 -0.44 -0.85 8.71
CA ALA A 34 -1.41 -0.82 7.63
C ALA A 34 -1.24 -2.01 6.68
N GLU A 35 -2.35 -2.58 6.24
CA GLU A 35 -2.36 -3.52 5.12
C GLU A 35 -2.36 -2.74 3.81
N VAL A 36 -1.52 -3.14 2.85
CA VAL A 36 -1.43 -2.52 1.52
C VAL A 36 -1.82 -3.52 0.44
N GLN A 37 -2.74 -3.11 -0.43
CA GLN A 37 -3.14 -3.87 -1.61
C GLN A 37 -2.89 -3.04 -2.87
N MET A 38 -2.33 -3.66 -3.91
CA MET A 38 -2.15 -3.07 -5.23
C MET A 38 -3.12 -3.75 -6.21
N ILE A 39 -3.84 -2.96 -6.98
CA ILE A 39 -4.77 -3.41 -8.03
C ILE A 39 -4.31 -2.76 -9.33
N SER A 40 -4.10 -3.57 -10.36
CA SER A 40 -3.69 -3.12 -11.70
C SER A 40 -4.80 -3.43 -12.70
N ASP A 41 -5.77 -2.50 -12.79
CA ASP A 41 -6.90 -2.55 -13.74
C ASP A 41 -7.11 -1.14 -14.29
N ASN A 42 -6.80 -0.93 -15.58
CA ASN A 42 -6.85 0.36 -16.28
C ASN A 42 -6.11 1.51 -15.55
N GLY A 43 -4.92 1.19 -15.03
CA GLY A 43 -4.13 2.06 -14.16
C GLY A 43 -3.65 1.30 -12.94
N THR A 44 -3.11 2.01 -11.94
CA THR A 44 -2.77 1.41 -10.65
C THR A 44 -3.61 2.02 -9.53
N THR A 45 -4.10 1.16 -8.65
CA THR A 45 -4.74 1.57 -7.40
C THR A 45 -4.01 0.97 -6.21
N PHE A 46 -3.56 1.82 -5.30
CA PHE A 46 -3.09 1.43 -3.97
C PHE A 46 -4.19 1.66 -2.94
N LYS A 47 -4.51 0.61 -2.19
CA LYS A 47 -5.47 0.63 -1.08
C LYS A 47 -4.73 0.33 0.22
N LEU A 48 -4.84 1.26 1.19
CA LEU A 48 -4.25 1.11 2.51
C LEU A 48 -5.38 0.94 3.52
N THR A 49 -5.33 -0.12 4.31
CA THR A 49 -6.24 -0.36 5.43
C THR A 49 -5.46 -0.13 6.72
N ILE A 50 -5.77 0.96 7.42
CA ILE A 50 -5.11 1.32 8.68
C ILE A 50 -6.01 0.87 9.84
N PRO A 51 -5.50 0.14 10.83
CA PRO A 51 -6.26 -0.25 12.01
C PRO A 51 -6.79 0.99 12.75
N GLU A 52 -8.06 0.97 13.11
CA GLU A 52 -8.62 2.02 13.94
C GLU A 52 -7.97 1.96 15.34
N ILE A 53 -7.35 3.06 15.76
CA ILE A 53 -6.90 3.18 17.14
C ILE A 53 -8.16 3.40 17.97
N SER A 54 -8.72 2.32 18.52
CA SER A 54 -9.78 2.47 19.53
C SER A 54 -9.19 3.25 20.69
N SER A 55 -9.69 4.46 20.93
CA SER A 55 -9.42 5.22 22.14
C SER A 55 -10.07 4.48 23.30
N LYS A 56 -9.41 3.42 23.79
CA LYS A 56 -9.75 2.86 25.10
C LYS A 56 -9.55 4.00 26.09
N GLY A 57 -10.68 4.50 26.60
CA GLY A 57 -10.73 5.61 27.54
C GLY A 57 -9.66 5.44 28.60
N ARG A 58 -8.82 6.46 28.74
CA ARG A 58 -7.98 6.65 29.91
C ARG A 58 -8.92 6.60 31.12
N ARG A 59 -8.92 5.49 31.86
CA ARG A 59 -9.44 5.44 33.23
C ARG A 59 -8.39 5.99 34.15
#